data_AF-A0A9P5QRE0-F1
#
_entry.id   AF-A0A9P5QRE0-F1
#
_cell.length_a   1.000
_cell.length_b   1.000
_cell.length_c   1.000
_cell.angle_alpha   90.00
_cell.angle_beta   90.00
_cell.angle_gamma   90.00
#
_symmetry.space_group_name_H-M   'P 1'
#
loop_
_entity.id
_entity.type
_entity.pdbx_description
1 polymer ?
#
loop_
_entity_poly.entity_id
_entity_poly.type
_entity_poly.pdbx_seq_one_letter_code
_entity_poly.pdbx_strand_id
1 'polypeptide(L)'
;MTKKSVSGTDAIVEHRLPAIPSSVARSKSHRLPSLPPQPPPHDDDYSTSLQDLHDVDQPLEKHYTMPPPPPPSKSFYNTVKFSRSKNASPTFLEGFMVRHPRISRHRRRFAALICTIVTLVLLLIVLLAIVLSQKGSNNYESGGTDQGGGGIDIGGGGGGDYGDGPSATDAELQKHNQGISRPPINNSNAPGWTREGKGNATFYDPTVKNGAGTFQQGACEYEYINSVHDMVAALNKPDIGSFPITSHSPACGQCLQVTGPNGIIQVQIVDMCPGCKSGSLDLTPGAFAKIADLDKGRVPISWQQCP
;
A
#
# COMPACT_ATOMS: atom_id res chain seq x y z
N MET A 1 -54.18 45.61 91.10
CA MET A 1 -54.62 44.25 91.49
C MET A 1 -54.24 43.27 90.38
N THR A 2 -53.43 42.25 90.74
CA THR A 2 -53.25 40.91 90.13
C THR A 2 -52.83 40.67 88.66
N LYS A 3 -51.53 40.33 88.49
CA LYS A 3 -50.86 39.12 87.89
C LYS A 3 -51.21 38.56 86.49
N LYS A 4 -50.16 38.36 85.66
CA LYS A 4 -49.60 37.10 85.04
C LYS A 4 -48.81 37.49 83.75
N SER A 5 -47.53 37.16 83.53
CA SER A 5 -46.76 35.89 83.39
C SER A 5 -46.88 35.19 82.02
N VAL A 6 -45.76 34.54 81.62
CA VAL A 6 -45.49 33.57 80.52
C VAL A 6 -44.88 34.22 79.24
N SER A 7 -43.55 34.17 79.01
CA SER A 7 -42.68 33.04 78.58
C SER A 7 -42.87 32.65 77.12
N GLY A 8 -41.96 33.11 76.25
CA GLY A 8 -41.84 32.69 74.85
C GLY A 8 -40.64 31.77 74.66
N THR A 9 -40.90 30.55 74.19
CA THR A 9 -39.92 29.48 73.94
C THR A 9 -39.57 29.37 72.46
N ASP A 10 -38.26 29.24 72.22
CA ASP A 10 -37.54 28.43 71.23
C ASP A 10 -38.13 28.18 69.82
N ALA A 11 -37.37 28.65 68.83
CA ALA A 11 -37.40 28.19 67.45
C ALA A 11 -36.08 27.47 67.12
N ILE A 12 -36.10 26.14 67.11
CA ILE A 12 -35.11 25.31 66.43
C ILE A 12 -35.87 24.51 65.37
N VAL A 13 -35.62 24.85 64.11
CA VAL A 13 -36.19 24.16 62.95
C VAL A 13 -35.25 23.01 62.58
N GLU A 14 -35.61 21.79 62.98
CA GLU A 14 -35.09 20.56 62.38
C GLU A 14 -35.73 20.35 61.00
N HIS A 15 -34.94 20.40 59.93
CA HIS A 15 -35.35 19.86 58.65
C HIS A 15 -34.82 18.43 58.48
N ARG A 16 -35.76 17.48 58.59
CA ARG A 16 -35.63 16.05 58.32
C ARG A 16 -35.08 15.77 56.92
N LEU A 17 -34.12 14.86 56.86
CA LEU A 17 -33.71 14.12 55.66
C LEU A 17 -34.88 13.28 55.12
N PRO A 18 -35.07 13.18 53.79
CA PRO A 18 -36.09 12.33 53.20
C PRO A 18 -35.68 10.84 53.21
N ALA A 19 -36.66 9.99 53.53
CA ALA A 19 -36.54 8.54 53.61
C ALA A 19 -36.30 7.90 52.22
N ILE A 20 -35.37 6.95 52.19
CA ILE A 20 -35.09 6.07 51.04
C ILE A 20 -36.15 4.95 51.02
N PRO A 21 -36.90 4.74 49.91
CA PRO A 21 -37.78 3.59 49.81
C PRO A 21 -37.00 2.33 49.45
N SER A 22 -36.98 1.36 50.38
CA SER A 22 -36.61 -0.03 50.14
C SER A 22 -37.60 -0.68 49.17
N SER A 23 -37.24 -0.80 47.90
CA SER A 23 -37.92 -1.70 46.97
C SER A 23 -37.13 -3.00 46.87
N VAL A 24 -37.68 -4.04 47.50
CA VAL A 24 -37.23 -5.43 47.39
C VAL A 24 -37.58 -5.92 45.98
N ALA A 25 -36.61 -5.89 45.06
CA ALA A 25 -36.72 -6.55 43.78
C ALA A 25 -36.46 -8.06 43.95
N ARG A 26 -37.53 -8.84 43.80
CA ARG A 26 -37.55 -10.30 43.75
C ARG A 26 -36.70 -10.78 42.56
N SER A 27 -35.52 -11.33 42.85
CA SER A 27 -34.62 -11.93 41.85
C SER A 27 -35.32 -13.09 41.14
N LYS A 28 -35.66 -12.89 39.85
CA LYS A 28 -36.00 -13.99 38.94
C LYS A 28 -34.68 -14.62 38.50
N SER A 29 -34.50 -15.88 38.89
CA SER A 29 -33.41 -16.74 38.41
C SER A 29 -33.52 -16.87 36.88
N HIS A 30 -32.75 -16.05 36.17
CA HIS A 30 -32.50 -16.23 34.74
C HIS A 30 -31.42 -17.30 34.60
N ARG A 31 -31.85 -18.44 34.07
CA ARG A 31 -31.00 -19.55 33.66
C ARG A 31 -30.01 -19.03 32.61
N LEU A 32 -28.72 -19.06 32.92
CA LEU A 32 -27.63 -18.77 31.99
C LEU A 32 -27.74 -19.68 30.74
N PRO A 33 -27.48 -19.16 29.53
CA PRO A 33 -27.34 -19.99 28.34
C PRO A 33 -26.15 -20.94 28.53
N SER A 34 -26.37 -22.22 28.25
CA SER A 34 -25.34 -23.25 28.22
C SER A 34 -24.22 -22.83 27.26
N LEU A 35 -22.98 -22.87 27.74
CA LEU A 35 -21.81 -22.74 26.87
C LEU A 35 -21.83 -23.83 25.79
N PRO A 36 -21.44 -23.51 24.53
CA PRO A 36 -21.24 -24.52 23.51
C PRO A 36 -20.16 -25.52 23.97
N PRO A 37 -20.28 -26.81 23.59
CA PRO A 37 -19.30 -27.82 23.95
C PRO A 37 -17.93 -27.43 23.40
N GLN A 38 -16.91 -27.51 24.26
CA GLN A 38 -15.54 -27.30 23.83
C GLN A 38 -15.12 -28.39 22.85
N PRO A 39 -14.34 -28.06 21.81
CA PRO A 39 -13.76 -29.06 20.93
C PRO A 39 -12.84 -29.99 21.73
N PRO A 40 -12.74 -31.28 21.36
CA PRO A 40 -11.87 -32.24 22.03
C PRO A 40 -10.40 -31.79 21.96
N PRO A 41 -9.58 -32.15 22.96
CA PRO A 41 -8.16 -31.88 22.93
C PRO A 41 -7.52 -32.55 21.71
N HIS A 42 -6.72 -31.78 20.98
CA HIS A 42 -5.90 -32.28 19.88
C HIS A 42 -4.70 -32.99 20.52
N ASP A 43 -4.73 -34.32 20.54
CA ASP A 43 -3.56 -35.14 20.89
C ASP A 43 -2.56 -35.05 19.72
N ASP A 44 -1.52 -34.25 19.88
CA ASP A 44 -0.35 -34.28 19.00
C ASP A 44 0.51 -35.50 19.34
N ASP A 45 0.09 -36.66 18.85
CA ASP A 45 0.96 -37.83 18.76
C ASP A 45 1.41 -38.00 17.30
N TYR A 46 2.54 -37.36 16.96
CA TYR A 46 3.29 -37.70 15.76
C TYR A 46 4.76 -37.88 16.09
N SER A 47 5.04 -38.96 16.81
CA SER A 47 6.35 -39.58 16.79
C SER A 47 6.19 -41.10 16.84
N THR A 48 6.24 -41.76 15.69
CA THR A 48 6.94 -43.05 15.48
C THR A 48 6.69 -43.59 14.06
N SER A 49 7.59 -43.27 13.13
CA SER A 49 8.00 -44.22 12.07
C SER A 49 9.28 -43.70 11.40
N LEU A 50 10.41 -43.86 12.09
CA LEU A 50 11.74 -43.89 11.48
C LEU A 50 12.56 -44.94 12.23
N GLN A 51 12.24 -46.19 11.95
CA GLN A 51 13.12 -47.32 12.19
C GLN A 51 13.35 -47.97 10.83
N ASP A 52 14.29 -47.41 10.10
CA ASP A 52 15.06 -48.09 9.05
C ASP A 52 16.21 -47.16 8.64
N LEU A 53 17.33 -47.26 9.34
CA LEU A 53 18.65 -47.48 8.74
C LEU A 53 19.69 -47.58 9.86
N HIS A 54 20.11 -48.81 10.14
CA HIS A 54 21.38 -49.10 10.78
C HIS A 54 22.53 -48.84 9.80
N ASP A 55 23.67 -48.47 10.38
CA ASP A 55 25.05 -48.46 9.83
C ASP A 55 25.35 -47.47 8.71
N VAL A 56 26.12 -46.42 9.02
CA VAL A 56 27.58 -46.35 8.71
C VAL A 56 28.24 -45.34 9.67
N ASP A 57 29.22 -45.85 10.41
CA ASP A 57 30.16 -45.14 11.26
C ASP A 57 31.27 -44.49 10.40
N GLN A 58 31.50 -43.16 10.48
CA GLN A 58 32.82 -42.52 10.28
C GLN A 58 32.81 -40.99 10.52
N PRO A 59 33.88 -40.40 11.10
CA PRO A 59 33.92 -38.99 11.48
C PRO A 59 34.57 -38.14 10.38
N LEU A 60 33.87 -37.10 9.93
CA LEU A 60 34.47 -36.06 9.08
C LEU A 60 34.03 -34.69 9.56
N GLU A 61 34.90 -34.04 10.34
CA GLU A 61 34.91 -32.59 10.47
C GLU A 61 34.99 -31.97 9.08
N LYS A 62 33.92 -31.32 8.63
CA LYS A 62 34.00 -30.35 7.53
C LYS A 62 33.67 -28.98 8.07
N HIS A 63 34.73 -28.27 8.44
CA HIS A 63 34.75 -26.82 8.53
C HIS A 63 34.31 -26.24 7.18
N TYR A 64 33.09 -25.69 7.13
CA TYR A 64 32.65 -24.87 6.01
C TYR A 64 33.34 -23.51 6.10
N THR A 65 34.42 -23.35 5.33
CA THR A 65 34.99 -22.04 5.02
C THR A 65 34.25 -21.48 3.81
N MET A 66 33.66 -20.29 3.96
CA MET A 66 33.04 -19.56 2.85
C MET A 66 34.10 -19.19 1.80
N PRO A 67 33.82 -19.36 0.50
CA PRO A 67 34.77 -18.95 -0.54
C PRO A 67 34.89 -17.42 -0.60
N PRO A 68 36.09 -16.87 -0.87
CA PRO A 68 36.28 -15.44 -0.98
C PRO A 68 35.58 -14.87 -2.23
N PRO A 69 35.16 -13.59 -2.20
CA PRO A 69 34.50 -12.94 -3.33
C PRO A 69 35.45 -12.82 -4.53
N PRO A 70 34.93 -12.89 -5.78
CA PRO A 70 35.75 -12.77 -6.98
C PRO A 70 36.34 -11.34 -7.10
N PRO A 71 37.56 -11.20 -7.67
CA PRO A 71 38.18 -9.90 -7.84
C PRO A 71 37.47 -9.07 -8.93
N PRO A 72 37.54 -7.73 -8.85
CA PRO A 72 36.92 -6.85 -9.85
C PRO A 72 37.60 -7.01 -11.21
N SER A 73 36.82 -7.26 -12.26
CA SER A 73 37.32 -7.38 -13.62
C SER A 73 37.84 -6.02 -14.11
N LYS A 74 39.10 -6.01 -14.54
CA LYS A 74 39.73 -4.85 -15.16
C LYS A 74 39.23 -4.70 -16.60
N SER A 75 38.80 -3.48 -16.88
CA SER A 75 38.70 -2.85 -18.20
C SER A 75 39.75 -3.36 -19.19
N PHE A 76 39.29 -3.79 -20.37
CA PHE A 76 40.09 -3.86 -21.59
C PHE A 76 39.38 -3.07 -22.68
N TYR A 77 39.82 -1.82 -22.87
CA TYR A 77 39.68 -1.13 -24.15
C TYR A 77 40.52 -1.89 -25.18
N ASN A 78 39.88 -2.41 -26.24
CA ASN A 78 40.59 -2.78 -27.46
C ASN A 78 40.13 -1.90 -28.62
N THR A 79 41.07 -1.05 -29.01
CA THR A 79 41.11 -0.24 -30.22
C THR A 79 41.02 -1.13 -31.46
N VAL A 80 39.93 -1.03 -32.22
CA VAL A 80 39.87 -1.63 -33.56
C VAL A 80 40.54 -0.68 -34.54
N LYS A 81 41.75 -1.05 -34.98
CA LYS A 81 42.42 -0.44 -36.13
C LYS A 81 41.64 -0.78 -37.40
N PHE A 82 41.24 0.26 -38.12
CA PHE A 82 40.68 0.17 -39.47
C PHE A 82 41.79 -0.22 -40.44
N SER A 83 41.75 -1.43 -40.99
CA SER A 83 42.58 -1.81 -42.13
C SER A 83 41.69 -2.15 -43.32
N ARG A 84 41.90 -1.35 -44.36
CA ARG A 84 41.15 -1.30 -45.62
C ARG A 84 41.60 -2.49 -46.47
N SER A 85 40.70 -3.44 -46.75
CA SER A 85 40.91 -4.43 -47.80
C SER A 85 39.75 -4.40 -48.78
N LYS A 86 40.06 -3.92 -49.99
CA LYS A 86 39.22 -4.07 -51.17
C LYS A 86 39.37 -5.51 -51.64
N ASN A 87 38.26 -6.21 -51.89
CA ASN A 87 38.01 -6.96 -53.12
C ASN A 87 36.68 -7.71 -53.02
N ALA A 88 35.91 -7.57 -54.08
CA ALA A 88 34.59 -8.16 -54.28
C ALA A 88 34.70 -9.62 -54.73
N SER A 89 33.79 -10.48 -54.25
CA SER A 89 32.88 -11.32 -55.06
C SER A 89 32.02 -12.23 -54.16
N PRO A 90 30.79 -12.60 -54.57
CA PRO A 90 29.74 -13.02 -53.65
C PRO A 90 29.46 -14.52 -53.77
N THR A 91 29.96 -15.32 -52.84
CA THR A 91 29.56 -16.73 -52.71
C THR A 91 29.73 -17.21 -51.27
N PHE A 92 28.82 -16.86 -50.37
CA PHE A 92 28.68 -17.57 -49.09
C PHE A 92 27.34 -17.26 -48.40
N LEU A 93 26.25 -17.76 -48.96
CA LEU A 93 25.00 -17.99 -48.22
C LEU A 93 24.45 -19.35 -48.62
N GLU A 94 25.07 -20.41 -48.12
CA GLU A 94 24.46 -21.73 -48.02
C GLU A 94 24.62 -22.20 -46.58
N GLY A 95 23.51 -22.25 -45.84
CA GLY A 95 23.49 -22.76 -44.48
C GLY A 95 22.27 -22.29 -43.68
N PHE A 96 21.32 -23.20 -43.47
CA PHE A 96 20.12 -23.09 -42.63
C PHE A 96 18.88 -22.41 -43.22
N MET A 97 18.27 -23.09 -44.20
CA MET A 97 16.81 -23.27 -44.19
C MET A 97 16.47 -24.75 -44.24
N VAL A 98 16.19 -25.35 -43.07
CA VAL A 98 15.56 -26.66 -43.00
C VAL A 98 14.11 -26.50 -43.47
N ARG A 99 13.89 -26.84 -44.73
CA ARG A 99 12.59 -26.81 -45.40
C ARG A 99 11.88 -28.13 -45.10
N HIS A 100 11.02 -28.16 -44.09
CA HIS A 100 10.07 -29.27 -43.90
C HIS A 100 8.91 -29.14 -44.90
N PRO A 101 8.73 -30.06 -45.86
CA PRO A 101 7.62 -30.03 -46.81
C PRO A 101 6.58 -31.06 -46.38
N ARG A 102 5.64 -30.68 -45.51
CA ARG A 102 4.29 -31.25 -45.36
C ARG A 102 3.54 -30.46 -44.29
N ILE A 103 2.29 -30.08 -44.57
CA ILE A 103 1.38 -29.16 -43.83
C ILE A 103 1.39 -27.72 -44.37
N SER A 104 0.83 -27.49 -45.57
CA SER A 104 0.74 -26.14 -46.16
C SER A 104 -0.61 -25.76 -46.80
N ARG A 105 -1.68 -26.53 -46.59
CA ARG A 105 -3.03 -26.15 -47.07
C ARG A 105 -3.95 -25.57 -46.00
N HIS A 106 -3.89 -26.03 -44.74
CA HIS A 106 -4.77 -25.50 -43.69
C HIS A 106 -4.33 -24.14 -43.14
N ARG A 107 -3.02 -23.93 -42.89
CA ARG A 107 -2.50 -22.66 -42.35
C ARG A 107 -2.79 -21.43 -43.22
N ARG A 108 -2.85 -21.60 -44.55
CA ARG A 108 -3.19 -20.50 -45.47
C ARG A 108 -4.67 -20.11 -45.39
N ARG A 109 -5.56 -21.08 -45.19
CA ARG A 109 -7.00 -20.84 -45.01
C ARG A 109 -7.29 -20.19 -43.65
N PHE A 110 -6.60 -20.63 -42.58
CA PHE A 110 -6.73 -20.01 -41.26
C PHE A 110 -6.16 -18.60 -41.21
N ALA A 111 -5.01 -18.34 -41.85
CA ALA A 111 -4.43 -16.99 -41.92
C ALA A 111 -5.34 -16.01 -42.69
N ALA A 112 -5.94 -16.46 -43.81
CA ALA A 112 -6.89 -15.65 -44.56
C ALA A 112 -8.16 -15.37 -43.75
N LEU A 113 -8.71 -16.38 -43.06
CA LEU A 113 -9.90 -16.22 -42.21
C LEU A 113 -9.66 -15.23 -41.05
N ILE A 114 -8.53 -15.36 -40.35
CA ILE A 114 -8.16 -14.45 -39.26
C ILE A 114 -7.99 -13.02 -39.81
N CYS A 115 -7.32 -12.86 -40.95
CA CYS A 115 -7.16 -11.56 -41.59
C CYS A 115 -8.52 -10.93 -41.93
N THR A 116 -9.45 -11.70 -42.50
CA THR A 116 -10.81 -11.21 -42.81
C THR A 116 -11.59 -10.82 -41.55
N ILE A 117 -11.51 -11.60 -40.48
CA ILE A 117 -12.19 -11.28 -39.21
C ILE A 117 -11.64 -9.99 -38.62
N VAL A 118 -10.31 -9.83 -38.58
CA VAL A 118 -9.67 -8.60 -38.08
C VAL A 118 -10.10 -7.38 -38.90
N THR A 119 -10.15 -7.49 -40.23
CA THR A 119 -10.61 -6.38 -41.09
C THR A 119 -12.07 -6.01 -40.85
N LEU A 120 -12.96 -7.00 -40.64
CA LEU A 120 -14.37 -6.74 -40.35
C LEU A 120 -14.58 -6.10 -38.97
N VAL A 121 -13.83 -6.54 -37.96
CA VAL A 121 -13.88 -5.95 -36.61
C VAL A 121 -13.40 -4.50 -36.63
N LEU A 122 -12.31 -4.20 -37.35
CA LEU A 122 -11.81 -2.83 -37.49
C LEU A 122 -12.81 -1.93 -38.23
N LEU A 123 -13.44 -2.43 -39.30
CA LEU A 123 -14.50 -1.68 -40.00
C LEU A 123 -15.70 -1.41 -39.09
N LEU A 124 -16.11 -2.39 -38.27
CA LEU A 124 -17.22 -2.23 -37.33
C LEU A 124 -16.90 -1.18 -36.24
N ILE A 125 -15.67 -1.17 -35.72
CA ILE A 125 -15.22 -0.16 -34.75
C ILE A 125 -15.25 1.25 -35.37
N VAL A 126 -14.78 1.40 -36.61
CA VAL A 126 -14.82 2.68 -37.33
C VAL A 126 -16.26 3.15 -37.58
N LEU A 127 -17.17 2.24 -37.96
CA LEU A 127 -18.58 2.57 -38.13
C LEU A 127 -19.24 3.00 -36.81
N LEU A 128 -18.95 2.32 -35.71
CA LEU A 128 -19.43 2.71 -34.38
C LEU A 128 -18.92 4.09 -33.97
N ALA A 129 -17.64 4.40 -34.23
CA ALA A 129 -17.08 5.72 -33.96
C ALA A 129 -17.82 6.83 -34.75
N ILE A 130 -18.11 6.60 -36.03
CA ILE A 130 -18.86 7.55 -36.88
C ILE A 130 -20.29 7.77 -36.33
N VAL A 131 -20.98 6.71 -35.90
CA VAL A 131 -22.33 6.81 -35.32
C VAL A 131 -22.31 7.59 -33.99
N LEU A 132 -21.31 7.35 -33.15
CA LEU A 132 -21.14 8.09 -31.90
C LEU A 132 -20.81 9.56 -32.13
N SER A 133 -20.06 9.89 -33.18
CA SER A 133 -19.79 11.28 -33.57
C SER A 133 -21.02 12.04 -34.09
N GLN A 134 -22.11 11.36 -34.46
CA GLN A 134 -23.36 12.01 -34.85
C GLN A 134 -24.30 12.30 -33.66
N LYS A 135 -23.97 11.82 -32.45
CA LYS A 135 -24.75 12.07 -31.24
C LYS A 135 -24.09 13.15 -30.38
N GLY A 136 -24.02 14.37 -30.91
CA GLY A 136 -23.36 15.50 -30.25
C GLY A 136 -23.98 16.85 -30.57
N SER A 137 -25.22 17.08 -30.13
CA SER A 137 -25.75 18.43 -29.85
C SER A 137 -27.00 18.31 -28.99
N ASN A 138 -26.84 18.59 -27.70
CA ASN A 138 -27.83 19.26 -26.85
C ASN A 138 -27.03 19.91 -25.72
N ASN A 139 -26.96 21.25 -25.75
CA ASN A 139 -26.18 22.08 -24.84
C ASN A 139 -26.99 22.48 -23.59
N TYR A 140 -26.28 22.49 -22.47
CA TYR A 140 -26.26 23.45 -21.35
C TYR A 140 -27.56 23.97 -20.73
N GLU A 141 -27.66 23.76 -19.41
CA GLU A 141 -27.94 24.84 -18.47
C GLU A 141 -27.24 24.57 -17.12
N SER A 142 -26.27 25.40 -16.76
CA SER A 142 -25.82 25.50 -15.37
C SER A 142 -25.48 26.97 -15.10
N GLY A 143 -26.32 27.58 -14.28
CA GLY A 143 -26.29 28.99 -13.91
C GLY A 143 -25.08 29.35 -13.05
N GLY A 144 -24.60 30.58 -13.24
CA GLY A 144 -23.45 31.13 -12.55
C GLY A 144 -23.71 31.66 -11.14
N THR A 145 -22.65 32.17 -10.53
CA THR A 145 -22.54 33.57 -10.10
C THR A 145 -21.10 33.84 -9.73
N ASP A 146 -20.61 34.96 -10.26
CA ASP A 146 -19.31 35.55 -10.01
C ASP A 146 -19.50 36.66 -8.95
N GLN A 147 -18.54 36.82 -8.04
CA GLN A 147 -18.09 38.07 -7.39
C GLN A 147 -17.48 37.82 -6.00
N GLY A 148 -16.26 38.31 -5.80
CA GLY A 148 -15.68 38.49 -4.45
C GLY A 148 -14.16 38.59 -4.45
N GLY A 149 -13.61 39.70 -4.94
CA GLY A 149 -12.19 40.04 -4.75
C GLY A 149 -11.91 40.62 -3.35
N GLY A 150 -10.70 40.39 -2.86
CA GLY A 150 -10.14 41.01 -1.66
C GLY A 150 -8.76 40.40 -1.36
N GLY A 151 -7.70 41.19 -1.46
CA GLY A 151 -6.30 40.73 -1.39
C GLY A 151 -5.54 41.03 -0.09
N ILE A 152 -4.21 40.85 -0.24
CA ILE A 152 -3.05 41.43 0.48
C ILE A 152 -2.42 40.58 1.63
N ASP A 153 -1.32 39.91 1.24
CA ASP A 153 0.07 39.86 1.74
C ASP A 153 0.47 39.74 3.24
N ILE A 154 1.41 38.81 3.55
CA ILE A 154 2.85 39.02 3.91
C ILE A 154 3.42 37.86 4.77
N GLY A 155 4.53 37.26 4.31
CA GLY A 155 5.63 36.69 5.12
C GLY A 155 5.52 35.20 5.48
N GLY A 156 6.53 34.33 5.37
CA GLY A 156 7.95 34.45 5.01
C GLY A 156 8.71 33.26 5.63
N GLY A 157 9.65 32.67 4.88
CA GLY A 157 10.81 31.95 5.44
C GLY A 157 10.79 30.43 5.40
N GLY A 158 11.76 29.83 4.70
CA GLY A 158 12.23 28.46 4.94
C GLY A 158 12.45 27.61 3.69
N GLY A 159 13.40 28.01 2.83
CA GLY A 159 13.83 27.21 1.69
C GLY A 159 14.70 26.02 2.13
N GLY A 160 14.25 24.82 1.77
CA GLY A 160 15.08 23.61 1.63
C GLY A 160 14.88 23.11 0.21
N ASP A 161 15.76 23.54 -0.69
CA ASP A 161 15.83 23.17 -2.10
C ASP A 161 16.21 21.69 -2.24
N TYR A 162 15.20 20.82 -2.34
CA TYR A 162 15.38 19.47 -2.84
C TYR A 162 15.35 19.55 -4.37
N GLY A 163 16.55 19.50 -4.94
CA GLY A 163 16.82 19.80 -6.34
C GLY A 163 15.95 19.03 -7.35
N ASP A 164 15.71 19.72 -8.45
CA ASP A 164 14.92 19.39 -9.62
C ASP A 164 15.12 17.96 -10.17
N GLY A 165 14.31 17.02 -9.69
CA GLY A 165 13.71 15.97 -10.53
C GLY A 165 12.36 16.47 -11.05
N PRO A 166 11.78 15.91 -12.13
CA PRO A 166 10.55 16.42 -12.71
C PRO A 166 9.37 16.13 -11.76
N SER A 167 9.20 17.01 -10.77
CA SER A 167 8.00 17.08 -9.94
C SER A 167 6.85 17.35 -10.90
N ALA A 168 5.90 16.43 -10.92
CA ALA A 168 4.64 16.71 -11.58
C ALA A 168 4.15 18.05 -11.06
N THR A 169 3.91 19.00 -11.96
CA THR A 169 3.36 20.29 -11.54
C THR A 169 2.11 20.03 -10.71
N ASP A 170 1.89 20.78 -9.63
CA ASP A 170 0.76 20.58 -8.71
C ASP A 170 -0.59 20.49 -9.45
N ALA A 171 -0.68 21.11 -10.63
CA ALA A 171 -1.83 21.03 -11.53
C ALA A 171 -2.07 19.63 -12.15
N GLU A 172 -1.01 18.85 -12.43
CA GLU A 172 -1.10 17.49 -12.97
C GLU A 172 -1.49 16.47 -11.89
N LEU A 173 -1.00 16.68 -10.65
CA LEU A 173 -1.43 15.95 -9.44
C LEU A 173 -2.91 16.21 -9.13
N GLN A 174 -3.33 17.48 -9.12
CA GLN A 174 -4.72 17.86 -8.84
C GLN A 174 -5.71 17.31 -9.86
N LYS A 175 -5.33 17.20 -11.15
CA LYS A 175 -6.21 16.70 -12.21
C LYS A 175 -6.48 15.19 -12.09
N HIS A 176 -5.57 14.41 -11.51
CA HIS A 176 -5.74 12.97 -11.33
C HIS A 176 -6.49 12.61 -10.03
N ASN A 177 -6.35 13.43 -8.99
CA ASN A 177 -7.04 13.23 -7.71
C ASN A 177 -8.55 13.56 -7.73
N GLN A 178 -9.12 13.92 -8.89
CA GLN A 178 -10.54 14.25 -9.03
C GLN A 178 -11.50 13.05 -9.17
N GLY A 179 -11.06 11.83 -8.88
CA GLY A 179 -11.96 10.69 -8.86
C GLY A 179 -11.36 9.47 -8.20
N ILE A 180 -12.06 8.94 -7.18
CA ILE A 180 -11.88 7.61 -6.60
C ILE A 180 -10.73 7.52 -5.58
N SER A 181 -10.84 8.28 -4.49
CA SER A 181 -10.36 7.78 -3.20
C SER A 181 -11.24 6.57 -2.84
N ARG A 182 -10.80 5.35 -3.18
CA ARG A 182 -11.47 4.15 -2.67
C ARG A 182 -11.45 4.29 -1.14
N PRO A 183 -12.62 4.30 -0.46
CA PRO A 183 -12.64 4.44 0.98
C PRO A 183 -11.76 3.35 1.60
N PRO A 184 -11.10 3.63 2.74
CA PRO A 184 -10.34 2.62 3.48
C PRO A 184 -11.15 1.33 3.53
N ILE A 185 -10.59 0.25 3.00
CA ILE A 185 -11.24 -1.05 3.05
C ILE A 185 -11.34 -1.40 4.54
N ASN A 186 -12.53 -1.29 5.12
CA ASN A 186 -12.76 -1.50 6.54
C ASN A 186 -12.79 -3.01 6.86
N ASN A 187 -11.69 -3.70 6.60
CA ASN A 187 -11.48 -5.08 7.01
C ASN A 187 -10.57 -5.14 8.25
N SER A 188 -10.91 -4.38 9.28
CA SER A 188 -10.15 -4.24 10.52
C SER A 188 -9.84 -5.59 11.20
N ASN A 189 -10.50 -6.69 10.82
CA ASN A 189 -10.27 -8.03 11.37
C ASN A 189 -9.71 -9.05 10.37
N ALA A 190 -9.41 -8.67 9.12
CA ALA A 190 -8.92 -9.62 8.14
C ALA A 190 -7.49 -10.12 8.49
N PRO A 191 -7.25 -11.44 8.51
CA PRO A 191 -5.96 -12.01 8.89
C PRO A 191 -4.91 -11.83 7.79
N GLY A 192 -3.66 -12.13 8.12
CA GLY A 192 -2.58 -12.24 7.13
C GLY A 192 -1.72 -11.00 6.95
N TRP A 193 -1.81 -10.01 7.84
CA TRP A 193 -0.90 -8.87 7.92
C TRP A 193 -0.63 -8.50 9.38
N THR A 194 0.45 -7.77 9.62
CA THR A 194 0.92 -7.38 10.96
C THR A 194 0.32 -6.04 11.37
N ARG A 195 -0.34 -5.97 12.53
CA ARG A 195 -1.06 -4.76 13.00
C ARG A 195 -0.25 -3.85 13.91
N GLU A 196 0.92 -4.28 14.34
CA GLU A 196 1.83 -3.49 15.17
C GLU A 196 3.27 -3.91 14.91
N GLY A 197 4.20 -2.97 15.01
CA GLY A 197 5.59 -3.26 14.68
C GLY A 197 6.57 -2.27 15.27
N LYS A 198 7.83 -2.69 15.31
CA LYS A 198 8.99 -1.86 15.67
C LYS A 198 10.08 -2.05 14.63
N GLY A 199 10.61 -0.95 14.11
CA GLY A 199 11.59 -1.00 13.05
C GLY A 199 12.17 0.36 12.76
N ASN A 200 12.44 0.65 11.49
CA ASN A 200 12.93 1.96 11.08
C ASN A 200 12.00 2.59 10.03
N ALA A 201 11.86 3.91 10.06
CA ALA A 201 11.31 4.69 8.95
C ALA A 201 12.44 5.14 8.02
N THR A 202 12.19 5.14 6.71
CA THR A 202 12.86 5.97 5.69
C THR A 202 11.82 6.79 4.95
N PHE A 203 12.17 7.42 3.83
CA PHE A 203 11.20 8.04 2.94
C PHE A 203 11.48 7.80 1.45
N TYR A 204 10.42 7.83 0.64
CA TYR A 204 10.43 7.70 -0.82
C TYR A 204 9.51 8.74 -1.48
N ASP A 205 9.78 9.07 -2.75
CA ASP A 205 8.94 9.97 -3.55
C ASP A 205 7.89 9.14 -4.33
N PRO A 206 6.58 9.26 -4.00
CA PRO A 206 5.54 8.52 -4.71
C PRO A 206 5.14 9.15 -6.05
N THR A 207 5.69 10.32 -6.42
CA THR A 207 5.36 11.04 -7.66
C THR A 207 6.21 10.60 -8.84
N VAL A 208 7.19 9.71 -8.62
CA VAL A 208 8.11 9.25 -9.67
C VAL A 208 7.34 8.55 -10.79
N LYS A 209 7.55 9.01 -12.02
CA LYS A 209 6.99 8.39 -13.22
C LYS A 209 7.80 7.16 -13.60
N ASN A 210 7.11 6.10 -14.03
CA ASN A 210 7.76 4.91 -14.60
C ASN A 210 8.36 5.23 -15.99
N GLY A 211 9.09 4.27 -16.56
CA GLY A 211 9.70 4.43 -17.91
C GLY A 211 8.69 4.63 -19.06
N ALA A 212 7.38 4.49 -18.80
CA ALA A 212 6.30 4.77 -19.74
C ALA A 212 5.70 6.18 -19.55
N GLY A 213 6.23 7.00 -18.63
CA GLY A 213 5.76 8.36 -18.36
C GLY A 213 4.47 8.44 -17.54
N THR A 214 3.97 7.31 -17.02
CA THR A 214 2.84 7.29 -16.09
C THR A 214 3.36 7.28 -14.65
N PHE A 215 2.59 7.81 -13.71
CA PHE A 215 2.95 7.75 -12.30
C PHE A 215 3.10 6.31 -11.82
N GLN A 216 4.06 6.09 -10.93
CA GLN A 216 4.21 4.81 -10.27
C GLN A 216 3.04 4.60 -9.30
N GLN A 217 2.22 3.61 -9.61
CA GLN A 217 1.20 3.15 -8.69
C GLN A 217 1.86 2.29 -7.61
N GLY A 218 1.58 2.57 -6.35
CA GLY A 218 2.01 1.70 -5.25
C GLY A 218 1.39 0.30 -5.39
N ALA A 219 1.97 -0.70 -4.74
CA ALA A 219 1.56 -2.09 -4.77
C ALA A 219 0.11 -2.33 -4.27
N CYS A 220 -0.52 -1.33 -3.65
CA CYS A 220 -1.94 -1.36 -3.30
C CYS A 220 -2.89 -0.98 -4.46
N GLU A 221 -2.36 -0.57 -5.61
CA GLU A 221 -3.10 -0.31 -6.84
C GLU A 221 -4.23 0.73 -6.67
N TYR A 222 -3.97 1.81 -5.93
CA TYR A 222 -4.88 2.94 -5.85
C TYR A 222 -4.84 3.80 -7.11
N GLU A 223 -6.00 4.22 -7.60
CA GLU A 223 -6.14 4.99 -8.86
C GLU A 223 -5.72 6.46 -8.75
N TYR A 224 -5.37 6.95 -7.55
CA TYR A 224 -4.92 8.32 -7.32
C TYR A 224 -3.40 8.41 -7.17
N ILE A 225 -2.83 9.57 -7.47
CA ILE A 225 -1.40 9.82 -7.30
C ILE A 225 -1.18 10.47 -5.94
N ASN A 226 -0.28 9.89 -5.17
CA ASN A 226 0.18 10.49 -3.94
C ASN A 226 1.23 11.57 -4.23
N SER A 227 1.17 12.67 -3.49
CA SER A 227 2.19 13.72 -3.43
C SER A 227 3.28 13.36 -2.41
N VAL A 228 4.45 13.99 -2.55
CA VAL A 228 5.52 13.97 -1.54
C VAL A 228 5.10 14.50 -0.16
N HIS A 229 3.97 15.20 -0.09
CA HIS A 229 3.42 15.75 1.16
C HIS A 229 2.33 14.89 1.80
N ASP A 230 1.86 13.83 1.13
CA ASP A 230 0.74 13.04 1.62
C ASP A 230 1.12 12.19 2.83
N MET A 231 0.17 11.98 3.74
CA MET A 231 0.38 11.16 4.93
C MET A 231 0.22 9.68 4.61
N VAL A 232 1.16 9.13 3.85
CA VAL A 232 1.12 7.74 3.37
C VAL A 232 2.44 7.02 3.59
N ALA A 233 2.39 5.68 3.53
CA ALA A 233 3.53 4.81 3.75
C ALA A 233 3.52 3.56 2.86
N ALA A 234 4.71 3.06 2.55
CA ALA A 234 4.95 1.72 2.06
C ALA A 234 5.28 0.78 3.25
N LEU A 235 4.51 -0.30 3.42
CA LEU A 235 4.75 -1.30 4.47
C LEU A 235 5.72 -2.37 3.96
N ASN A 236 6.61 -2.86 4.81
CA ASN A 236 7.55 -3.92 4.43
C ASN A 236 6.85 -5.22 4.00
N LYS A 237 7.52 -6.02 3.16
CA LYS A 237 6.97 -7.29 2.64
C LYS A 237 6.53 -8.29 3.74
N PRO A 238 7.31 -8.53 4.81
CA PRO A 238 6.85 -9.40 5.90
C PRO A 238 5.52 -8.98 6.53
N ASP A 239 5.36 -7.69 6.79
CA ASP A 239 4.22 -7.18 7.58
C ASP A 239 2.99 -6.86 6.74
N ILE A 240 3.16 -6.56 5.45
CA ILE A 240 2.03 -6.43 4.51
C ILE A 240 1.40 -7.79 4.19
N GLY A 241 2.11 -8.89 4.45
CA GLY A 241 1.63 -10.25 4.26
C GLY A 241 1.93 -10.85 2.89
N SER A 242 1.54 -12.12 2.74
CA SER A 242 1.77 -12.91 1.52
C SER A 242 0.47 -13.10 0.74
N PHE A 243 0.29 -12.31 -0.31
CA PHE A 243 -0.87 -12.36 -1.20
C PHE A 243 -0.41 -12.54 -2.66
N PRO A 244 -1.17 -13.26 -3.51
CA PRO A 244 -0.83 -13.39 -4.93
C PRO A 244 -0.70 -12.05 -5.65
N ILE A 245 -1.52 -11.08 -5.23
CA ILE A 245 -1.50 -9.69 -5.66
C ILE A 245 -1.49 -8.84 -4.39
N THR A 246 -0.52 -7.94 -4.24
CA THR A 246 -0.34 -7.15 -3.02
C THR A 246 -1.55 -6.24 -2.72
N SER A 247 -2.24 -5.74 -3.75
CA SER A 247 -3.45 -4.93 -3.59
C SER A 247 -4.63 -5.67 -2.93
N HIS A 248 -4.55 -7.00 -2.83
CA HIS A 248 -5.50 -7.81 -2.08
C HIS A 248 -5.13 -7.98 -0.60
N SER A 249 -3.96 -7.47 -0.17
CA SER A 249 -3.60 -7.46 1.24
C SER A 249 -4.60 -6.62 2.04
N PRO A 250 -5.11 -7.13 3.17
CA PRO A 250 -5.89 -6.34 4.10
C PRO A 250 -5.16 -5.15 4.70
N ALA A 251 -3.83 -5.10 4.61
CA ALA A 251 -3.05 -3.95 5.04
C ALA A 251 -3.27 -2.73 4.13
N CYS A 252 -3.54 -2.94 2.84
CA CYS A 252 -3.75 -1.84 1.90
C CYS A 252 -4.93 -0.96 2.34
N GLY A 253 -4.66 0.33 2.51
CA GLY A 253 -5.63 1.32 2.91
C GLY A 253 -5.86 1.44 4.41
N GLN A 254 -5.23 0.57 5.21
CA GLN A 254 -5.27 0.68 6.66
C GLN A 254 -4.47 1.89 7.13
N CYS A 255 -4.94 2.47 8.23
CA CYS A 255 -4.27 3.55 8.93
C CYS A 255 -3.29 2.95 9.94
N LEU A 256 -2.07 3.48 9.97
CA LEU A 256 -1.08 3.23 11.01
C LEU A 256 -0.84 4.50 11.81
N GLN A 257 -0.89 4.40 13.13
CA GLN A 257 -0.36 5.37 14.05
C GLN A 257 1.12 5.09 14.25
N VAL A 258 1.99 5.97 13.73
CA VAL A 258 3.45 5.83 13.74
C VAL A 258 4.04 6.79 14.76
N THR A 259 4.80 6.24 15.71
CA THR A 259 5.57 6.98 16.70
C THR A 259 7.04 6.99 16.27
N GLY A 260 7.58 8.19 16.04
CA GLY A 260 9.01 8.41 15.82
C GLY A 260 9.60 9.39 16.83
N PRO A 261 10.86 9.81 16.62
CA PRO A 261 11.59 10.64 17.58
C PRO A 261 10.90 11.96 17.97
N ASN A 262 10.27 12.64 17.01
CA ASN A 262 9.72 13.99 17.19
C ASN A 262 8.20 14.00 17.40
N GLY A 263 7.51 12.87 17.30
CA GLY A 263 6.06 12.84 17.46
C GLY A 263 5.38 11.58 16.95
N ILE A 264 4.06 11.67 16.92
CA ILE A 264 3.16 10.62 16.47
C ILE A 264 2.33 11.15 15.30
N ILE A 265 2.26 10.38 14.22
CA ILE A 265 1.46 10.69 13.04
C ILE A 265 0.54 9.53 12.69
N GLN A 266 -0.46 9.79 11.87
CA GLN A 266 -1.24 8.77 11.20
C GLN A 266 -0.89 8.76 9.72
N VAL A 267 -0.70 7.57 9.16
CA VAL A 267 -0.43 7.38 7.74
C VAL A 267 -1.30 6.27 7.17
N GLN A 268 -1.66 6.38 5.89
CA GLN A 268 -2.33 5.29 5.17
C GLN A 268 -1.30 4.40 4.46
N ILE A 269 -1.50 3.09 4.50
CA ILE A 269 -0.68 2.14 3.73
C ILE A 269 -1.16 2.17 2.26
N VAL A 270 -0.30 2.61 1.35
CA VAL A 270 -0.61 2.73 -0.09
C VAL A 270 0.34 1.93 -0.99
N ASP A 271 1.38 1.35 -0.40
CA ASP A 271 2.42 0.64 -1.13
C ASP A 271 3.08 -0.46 -0.27
N MET A 272 3.91 -1.28 -0.90
CA MET A 272 4.80 -2.25 -0.27
C MET A 272 6.24 -1.88 -0.55
N CYS A 273 7.08 -1.85 0.49
CA CYS A 273 8.53 -1.75 0.36
C CYS A 273 9.17 -3.16 0.37
N PRO A 274 9.61 -3.72 -0.77
CA PRO A 274 10.11 -5.11 -0.82
C PRO A 274 11.43 -5.30 -0.09
N GLY A 275 12.28 -4.28 -0.09
CA GLY A 275 13.61 -4.29 0.53
C GLY A 275 13.64 -3.87 1.99
N CYS A 276 12.50 -3.42 2.54
CA CYS A 276 12.41 -3.02 3.94
C CYS A 276 12.43 -4.25 4.86
N LYS A 277 13.12 -4.12 5.99
CA LYS A 277 13.12 -5.14 7.05
C LYS A 277 11.75 -5.20 7.72
N SER A 278 11.43 -6.32 8.37
CA SER A 278 10.24 -6.41 9.24
C SER A 278 10.21 -5.26 10.25
N GLY A 279 9.00 -4.76 10.51
CA GLY A 279 8.70 -3.59 11.32
C GLY A 279 9.02 -2.24 10.68
N SER A 280 9.66 -2.20 9.50
CA SER A 280 10.07 -0.94 8.88
C SER A 280 9.00 -0.37 7.95
N LEU A 281 8.98 0.97 7.82
CA LEU A 281 8.10 1.73 6.93
C LEU A 281 8.94 2.61 6.01
N ASP A 282 8.47 2.83 4.78
CA ASP A 282 9.00 3.89 3.90
C ASP A 282 7.91 4.96 3.76
N LEU A 283 8.13 6.14 4.34
CA LEU A 283 7.13 7.21 4.41
C LEU A 283 7.26 8.14 3.19
N THR A 284 6.32 9.06 2.99
CA THR A 284 6.62 10.23 2.15
C THR A 284 7.57 11.20 2.90
N PRO A 285 8.29 12.10 2.19
CA PRO A 285 9.08 13.14 2.84
C PRO A 285 8.25 13.99 3.80
N GLY A 286 7.03 14.35 3.41
CA GLY A 286 6.10 15.11 4.25
C GLY A 286 5.73 14.40 5.54
N ALA A 287 5.43 13.10 5.48
CA ALA A 287 5.15 12.30 6.66
C ALA A 287 6.40 12.10 7.54
N PHE A 288 7.55 11.81 6.93
CA PHE A 288 8.82 11.63 7.65
C PHE A 288 9.22 12.89 8.42
N ALA A 289 9.11 14.06 7.77
CA ALA A 289 9.44 15.35 8.38
C ALA A 289 8.62 15.69 9.64
N LYS A 290 7.47 15.03 9.85
CA LYS A 290 6.67 15.17 11.07
C LYS A 290 7.19 14.34 12.24
N ILE A 291 8.01 13.32 11.99
CA ILE A 291 8.55 12.43 13.02
C ILE A 291 10.06 12.52 13.20
N ALA A 292 10.80 13.07 12.24
CA ALA A 292 12.25 13.29 12.31
C ALA A 292 12.74 14.29 11.25
N ASP A 293 13.93 14.87 11.46
CA ASP A 293 14.61 15.69 10.44
C ASP A 293 14.99 14.83 9.23
N LEU A 294 14.74 15.31 8.01
CA LEU A 294 15.03 14.59 6.77
C LEU A 294 16.50 14.18 6.65
N ASP A 295 17.43 15.00 7.15
CA ASP A 295 18.87 14.73 7.16
C ASP A 295 19.27 13.47 7.93
N LYS A 296 18.40 12.97 8.82
CA LYS A 296 18.65 11.68 9.50
C LYS A 296 18.56 10.51 8.52
N GLY A 297 17.75 10.64 7.46
CA GLY A 297 17.52 9.64 6.41
C GLY A 297 16.82 8.36 6.88
N ARG A 298 17.06 7.92 8.12
CA ARG A 298 16.48 6.74 8.75
C ARG A 298 16.37 6.94 10.26
N VAL A 299 15.23 6.62 10.85
CA VAL A 299 15.02 6.72 12.30
C VAL A 299 14.28 5.50 12.85
N PRO A 300 14.51 5.11 14.12
CA PRO A 300 13.73 4.07 14.76
C PRO A 300 12.28 4.53 14.96
N ILE A 301 11.33 3.62 14.73
CA ILE A 301 9.90 3.85 14.92
C ILE A 301 9.23 2.66 15.61
N SER A 302 8.07 2.93 16.19
CA SER A 302 7.05 1.92 16.48
C SER A 302 5.74 2.35 15.86
N TRP A 303 4.90 1.40 15.49
CA TRP A 303 3.60 1.69 14.91
C TRP A 303 2.58 0.65 15.31
N GLN A 304 1.32 1.05 15.25
CA GLN A 304 0.17 0.18 15.45
C GLN A 304 -0.95 0.63 14.51
N GLN A 305 -1.87 -0.27 14.19
CA GLN A 305 -3.08 0.09 13.47
C GLN A 305 -3.85 1.16 14.24
N CYS A 306 -4.39 2.15 13.53
CA CYS A 306 -5.24 3.17 14.14
C CYS A 306 -6.49 2.53 14.80
N PRO A 307 -7.05 3.16 15.86
CA PRO A 307 -8.26 2.68 16.54
C PRO A 307 -9.49 2.53 15.65
#